data_AF-A0A537FCG5-F1
#
_entry.id   AF-A0A537FCG5-F1
#
_cell.length_a   1.000
_cell.length_b   1.000
_cell.length_c   1.000
_cell.angle_alpha   90.00
_cell.angle_beta   90.00
_cell.angle_gamma   90.00
#
_symmetry.space_group_name_H-M   'P 1'
#
loop_
_entity.id
_entity.type
_entity.pdbx_description
1 polymer ?
#
loop_
_entity_poly.entity_id
_entity_poly.type
_entity_poly.pdbx_seq_one_letter_code
_entity_poly.pdbx_strand_id
1 'polypeptide(L)' 'MELRCIKCNVGFKRTIEGRRKTSNYNEGEMVRYSNECPNKCGGEWFTVEKLHPIRKFKKRD' A
#
# COMPACT_ATOMS: atom_id res chain seq x y z
N MET A 1 -3.07 -1.38 -4.08
CA MET A 1 -2.98 -0.30 -3.08
C MET A 1 -2.02 0.72 -3.60
N GLU A 2 -2.39 1.99 -3.47
CA GLU A 2 -1.56 3.13 -3.86
C GLU A 2 -0.85 3.64 -2.61
N LEU A 3 0.47 3.71 -2.69
CA LEU A 3 1.36 4.16 -1.62
C LEU A 3 2.13 5.38 -2.08
N ARG A 4 2.35 6.32 -1.17
CA ARG A 4 3.12 7.54 -1.42
C ARG A 4 4.25 7.66 -0.42
N CYS A 5 5.48 7.83 -0.91
CA CYS A 5 6.62 8.02 -0.02
C CYS A 5 6.56 9.40 0.65
N ILE A 6 6.69 9.46 1.97
CA ILE A 6 6.65 10.74 2.71
C ILE A 6 7.88 11.61 2.41
N LYS A 7 9.02 10.97 2.12
CA LYS A 7 10.29 11.67 1.92
C LYS A 7 10.42 12.34 0.55
N CYS A 8 10.00 11.67 -0.52
CA CYS A 8 10.13 12.19 -1.89
C CYS A 8 8.79 12.40 -2.60
N ASN A 9 7.66 12.18 -1.93
CA ASN A 9 6.30 12.33 -2.46
C ASN A 9 5.99 11.49 -3.71
N VAL A 10 6.81 10.49 -4.04
CA VAL A 10 6.57 9.59 -5.17
C VAL A 10 5.47 8.60 -4.81
N GLY A 11 4.40 8.65 -5.61
CA GLY A 11 3.29 7.68 -5.58
C GLY A 11 3.60 6.46 -6.45
N PHE A 12 3.29 5.26 -5.94
CA PHE A 12 3.41 4.02 -6.68
C PHE A 12 2.30 3.04 -6.33
N LYS A 13 1.91 2.25 -7.33
CA LYS A 13 0.90 1.20 -7.18
C LYS A 13 1.58 -0.10 -6.81
N ARG A 14 1.13 -0.71 -5.72
CA ARG A 14 1.59 -2.05 -5.33
C ARG A 14 0.40 -3.00 -5.27
N THR A 15 0.55 -4.12 -5.97
CA THR A 15 -0.25 -5.31 -5.77
C THR A 15 0.18 -5.91 -4.45
N ILE A 16 -0.73 -5.97 -3.47
CA ILE A 16 -0.41 -6.57 -2.18
C ILE A 16 -0.47 -8.09 -2.38
N GLU A 17 0.67 -8.70 -2.73
CA GLU A 17 0.86 -10.16 -2.73
C GLU A 17 0.95 -10.68 -1.29
N GLY A 18 -0.14 -10.52 -0.55
CA GLY A 18 -0.18 -10.86 0.87
C GLY A 18 -1.61 -10.86 1.36
N ARG A 19 -2.32 -11.96 1.08
CA ARG A 19 -3.74 -12.24 1.41
C ARG A 19 -4.09 -12.14 2.91
N ARG A 20 -3.13 -11.86 3.80
CA ARG A 20 -3.31 -11.84 5.27
C ARG A 20 -3.01 -10.51 5.96
N LYS A 21 -2.20 -9.60 5.38
CA LYS A 21 -1.90 -8.28 6.00
C LYS A 21 -2.72 -7.13 5.44
N THR A 22 -3.41 -7.35 4.32
CA THR A 22 -4.25 -6.36 3.63
C THR A 22 -5.43 -5.85 4.46
N SER A 23 -5.86 -6.63 5.47
CA SER A 23 -7.07 -6.33 6.24
C SER A 23 -6.88 -5.25 7.29
N ASN A 24 -5.65 -4.74 7.49
CA ASN A 24 -5.33 -3.81 8.59
C ASN A 24 -4.85 -2.43 8.15
N TYR A 25 -4.76 -2.16 6.84
CA TYR A 25 -4.36 -0.85 6.36
C TYR A 25 -5.61 -0.02 6.08
N ASN A 26 -5.63 1.24 6.51
CA ASN A 26 -6.67 2.21 6.17
C ASN A 26 -6.14 3.30 5.22
N GLU A 27 -7.04 3.92 4.45
CA GLU A 27 -6.70 5.10 3.65
C GLU A 27 -6.25 6.25 4.57
N GLY A 28 -5.15 6.91 4.22
CA GLY A 28 -4.49 7.92 5.05
C GLY A 28 -3.55 7.37 6.13
N GLU A 29 -3.45 6.06 6.31
CA GLU A 29 -2.55 5.47 7.29
C GLU A 29 -1.08 5.59 6.85
N MET A 30 -0.17 5.75 7.81
CA MET A 30 1.28 5.68 7.57
C MET A 30 1.78 4.28 7.85
N VAL A 31 2.41 3.68 6.85
CA VAL A 31 2.92 2.31 6.90
C VAL A 31 4.42 2.33 6.67
N ARG A 32 5.15 1.67 7.58
CA ARG A 32 6.57 1.40 7.37
C ARG A 32 6.71 0.19 6.47
N TYR A 33 7.43 0.34 5.37
CA TYR A 33 7.78 -0.77 4.50
C TYR A 33 9.28 -0.98 4.51
N SER A 34 9.70 -2.24 4.66
CA SER A 34 11.12 -2.64 4.55
C SER A 34 11.67 -2.55 3.11
N ASN A 35 10.79 -2.37 2.11
CA ASN A 35 11.23 -2.22 0.73
C ASN A 35 11.57 -0.76 0.47
N GLU A 36 12.70 -0.53 -0.19
CA GLU A 36 13.12 0.82 -0.56
C GLU A 36 12.07 1.48 -1.46
N CYS A 37 11.88 2.79 -1.25
CA CYS A 37 11.09 3.61 -2.16
C CYS A 37 11.58 3.44 -3.60
N PRO A 38 10.70 3.33 -4.60
CA PRO A 38 11.09 3.16 -6.01
C PRO A 38 12.03 4.26 -6.52
N ASN A 39 11.97 5.45 -5.90
CA ASN A 39 12.85 6.57 -6.22
C ASN A 39 14.21 6.52 -5.51
N LYS A 40 14.54 5.41 -4.81
CA LYS A 40 15.77 5.20 -4.03
C LYS A 40 16.12 6.35 -3.08
N CYS A 41 15.12 7.06 -2.58
CA CYS A 41 15.33 8.18 -1.66
C CYS A 41 15.71 7.73 -0.23
N GLY A 42 15.78 6.43 0.03
CA GLY A 42 15.99 5.84 1.36
C GLY A 42 14.84 6.12 2.34
N GLY A 43 13.62 6.36 1.83
CA GLY A 43 12.43 6.54 2.66
C GLY A 43 11.80 5.20 3.00
N GLU A 44 11.64 4.91 4.29
CA GLU A 44 11.02 3.68 4.80
C GLU A 44 9.52 3.84 5.12
N TRP A 45 9.03 5.08 5.13
CA TRP A 45 7.67 5.44 5.49
C TRP A 45 6.85 5.88 4.29
N PHE A 46 5.63 5.35 4.21
CA PHE A 46 4.71 5.55 3.10
C PHE A 46 3.30 5.81 3.61
N THR A 47 2.57 6.68 2.94
CA THR A 47 1.16 6.94 3.22
C THR A 47 0.29 6.13 2.27
N VAL A 48 -0.77 5.52 2.79
CA VAL A 48 -1.77 4.83 2.00
C VAL A 48 -2.70 5.85 1.35
N GLU A 49 -2.55 6.10 0.04
CA GLU A 49 -3.45 7.05 -0.64
C GLU A 49 -4.76 6.37 -1.07
N LYS A 50 -4.70 5.10 -1.50
CA LYS A 50 -5.90 4.40 -1.93
C LYS A 50 -5.81 2.90 -1.71
N LEU A 51 -6.81 2.34 -1.03
CA LEU A 51 -7.00 0.90 -0.94
C LEU A 51 -7.98 0.47 -2.01
N HIS A 52 -7.48 -0.20 -3.04
CA HIS A 52 -8.39 -0.89 -3.96
C HIS A 52 -9.01 -2.06 -3.19
N PRO A 53 -10.34 -2.10 -3.04
CA PRO A 53 -10.98 -3.22 -2.38
C PRO A 53 -10.61 -4.50 -3.13
N ILE A 54 -10.12 -5.51 -2.40
CA ILE A 54 -10.02 -6.86 -2.96
C ILE A 54 -11.46 -7.24 -3.29
N ARG A 55 -11.78 -7.32 -4.59
CA ARG A 55 -13.09 -7.67 -5.11
C ARG A 55 -13.49 -8.99 -4.45
N LYS A 56 -14.36 -8.94 -3.43
CA LYS A 56 -14.90 -10.13 -2.79
C LYS A 56 -15.71 -10.83 -3.87
N PHE A 57 -15.17 -11.89 -4.47
CA PHE A 57 -15.96 -12.75 -5.34
C PHE A 57 -17.08 -13.32 -4.47
N LYS A 58 -18.31 -12.83 -4.70
CA LYS A 58 -19.52 -13.37 -4.10
C LYS A 58 -19.62 -14.81 -4.60
N LYS A 59 -19.40 -15.81 -3.73
CA LYS A 59 -19.74 -17.20 -4.05
C LYS A 59 -21.24 -17.18 -4.39
N ARG A 60 -21.60 -17.58 -5.61
CA ARG A 60 -22.98 -17.97 -5.93
C ARG A 60 -23.20 -19.28 -5.18
N ASP A 61 -24.15 -19.24 -4.25
CA ASP A 61 -24.76 -20.41 -3.65
C ASP A 61 -25.59 -21.15 -4.71
#